data_AF-A0A7I8IYB4-F1
#
_entry.id   AF-A0A7I8IYB4-F1
#
_cell.length_a   1.000
_cell.length_b   1.000
_cell.length_c   1.000
_cell.angle_alpha   90.00
_cell.angle_beta   90.00
_cell.angle_gamma   90.00
#
_symmetry.space_group_name_H-M   'P 1'
#
loop_
_entity.id
_entity.type
_entity.pdbx_description
1 polymer ?
#
loop_
_entity_poly.entity_id
_entity_poly.type
_entity_poly.pdbx_seq_one_letter_code
_entity_poly.pdbx_strand_id
1 'polypeptide(L)'
;MVKTDSHMLKVKGRLLEQKKKIEEAEERKKARESKKMAKEVQAVKLKERAKQKKEDIESVKKWRKQRQRSGFGADKGEDLGFNFDGGGGGGGFERSKKKRPGVAPGDRSGGSAKRNVGGKEKANRKRERRDSKFGYGGRKGLKKQNNAATTDDLRGFNKGDFSSKKRKKNL
;
A
#
# COMPACT_ATOMS: atom_id res chain seq x y z
N MET A 1 55.14 -29.28 -4.53
CA MET A 1 54.43 -27.98 -4.63
C MET A 1 54.61 -27.22 -3.32
N VAL A 2 55.04 -25.96 -3.35
CA VAL A 2 55.45 -25.20 -2.13
C VAL A 2 54.28 -24.94 -1.16
N LYS A 3 53.03 -25.00 -1.63
CA LYS A 3 51.83 -24.92 -0.80
C LYS A 3 51.08 -26.25 -0.84
N THR A 4 50.61 -26.71 0.31
CA THR A 4 49.79 -27.93 0.43
C THR A 4 48.34 -27.67 0.04
N ASP A 5 47.64 -28.68 -0.47
CA ASP A 5 46.23 -28.55 -0.89
C ASP A 5 45.31 -28.10 0.27
N SER A 6 45.58 -28.57 1.48
CA SER A 6 44.88 -28.12 2.70
C SER A 6 45.04 -26.61 2.94
N HIS A 7 46.19 -26.03 2.58
CA HIS A 7 46.39 -24.58 2.64
C HIS A 7 45.60 -23.86 1.54
N MET A 8 45.62 -24.38 0.30
CA MET A 8 44.85 -23.81 -0.80
C MET A 8 43.34 -23.83 -0.55
N LEU A 9 42.81 -24.88 0.10
CA LEU A 9 41.41 -24.95 0.54
C LEU A 9 41.05 -23.85 1.52
N LYS A 10 41.93 -23.56 2.51
CA LYS A 10 41.74 -22.45 3.45
C LYS A 10 41.76 -21.09 2.76
N VAL A 11 42.65 -20.90 1.78
CA VAL A 11 42.71 -19.67 0.98
C VAL A 11 41.42 -19.49 0.16
N LYS A 12 40.95 -20.55 -0.51
CA LYS A 12 39.68 -20.53 -1.25
C LYS A 12 38.49 -20.21 -0.34
N GLY A 13 38.43 -20.81 0.85
CA GLY A 13 37.40 -20.52 1.85
C GLY A 13 37.37 -19.03 2.23
N ARG A 14 38.53 -18.45 2.56
CA ARG A 14 38.65 -17.02 2.89
C ARG A 14 38.25 -16.10 1.74
N LEU A 15 38.63 -16.44 0.51
CA LEU A 15 38.24 -15.66 -0.68
C LEU A 15 36.72 -15.68 -0.91
N LEU A 16 36.08 -16.84 -0.73
CA LEU A 16 34.62 -16.96 -0.83
C LEU A 16 33.90 -16.19 0.27
N GLU A 17 34.41 -16.23 1.50
CA GLU A 17 33.88 -15.43 2.61
C GLU A 17 34.03 -13.93 2.38
N GLN A 18 35.17 -13.48 1.86
CA GLN A 18 35.40 -12.08 1.52
C GLN A 18 34.44 -11.60 0.42
N LYS A 19 34.25 -12.39 -0.65
CA LYS A 19 33.27 -12.10 -1.70
C LYS A 19 31.86 -11.93 -1.12
N LYS A 20 31.41 -12.89 -0.30
CA LYS A 20 30.09 -12.82 0.37
C LYS A 20 29.95 -11.57 1.23
N LYS A 21 30.98 -11.18 1.98
CA LYS A 21 30.97 -9.96 2.81
C LYS A 21 30.87 -8.69 1.96
N ILE A 22 31.56 -8.65 0.81
CA ILE A 22 31.49 -7.52 -0.13
C ILE A 22 30.09 -7.44 -0.73
N GLU A 23 29.56 -8.54 -1.25
CA GLU A 23 28.21 -8.64 -1.82
C GLU A 23 27.15 -8.19 -0.82
N GLU A 24 27.20 -8.67 0.42
CA GLU A 24 26.24 -8.29 1.46
C GLU A 24 26.34 -6.80 1.82
N ALA A 25 27.54 -6.22 1.82
CA ALA A 25 27.73 -4.79 2.04
C ALA A 25 27.19 -3.94 0.88
N GLU A 26 27.38 -4.39 -0.36
CA GLU A 26 26.84 -3.75 -1.56
C GLU A 26 25.31 -3.82 -1.61
N GLU A 27 24.72 -4.97 -1.28
CA GLU A 27 23.27 -5.12 -1.15
C GLU A 27 22.70 -4.19 -0.08
N ARG A 28 23.38 -4.06 1.07
CA ARG A 28 22.99 -3.09 2.10
C ARG A 28 23.07 -1.65 1.61
N LYS A 29 24.11 -1.28 0.84
CA LYS A 29 24.24 0.06 0.24
C LYS A 29 23.11 0.31 -0.77
N LYS A 30 22.88 -0.61 -1.70
CA LYS A 30 21.81 -0.56 -2.70
C LYS A 30 20.42 -0.48 -2.05
N ALA A 31 20.19 -1.21 -0.95
CA ALA A 31 18.94 -1.14 -0.20
C ALA A 31 18.75 0.21 0.53
N ARG A 32 19.83 0.87 0.95
CA ARG A 32 19.76 2.23 1.54
C ARG A 32 19.50 3.27 0.46
N GLU A 33 20.18 3.18 -0.66
CA GLU A 33 20.01 4.07 -1.81
C GLU A 33 18.60 3.96 -2.39
N SER A 34 18.10 2.74 -2.61
CA SER A 34 16.73 2.55 -3.10
C SER A 34 15.68 3.14 -2.16
N LYS A 35 15.88 3.04 -0.84
CA LYS A 35 15.00 3.68 0.16
C LYS A 35 15.08 5.21 0.13
N LYS A 36 16.27 5.78 -0.08
CA LYS A 36 16.43 7.24 -0.25
C LYS A 36 15.73 7.72 -1.52
N MET A 37 16.01 7.07 -2.65
CA MET A 37 15.48 7.43 -3.95
C MET A 37 13.98 7.10 -4.12
N ALA A 38 13.41 6.18 -3.34
CA ALA A 38 12.02 5.74 -3.50
C ALA A 38 11.02 6.90 -3.47
N LYS A 39 11.23 7.89 -2.59
CA LYS A 39 10.33 9.05 -2.47
C LYS A 39 10.46 9.99 -3.67
N GLU A 40 11.70 10.22 -4.12
CA GLU A 40 11.98 11.03 -5.29
C GLU A 40 11.39 10.38 -6.55
N VAL A 41 11.58 9.07 -6.72
CA VAL A 41 11.00 8.29 -7.82
C VAL A 41 9.48 8.36 -7.81
N GLN A 42 8.83 8.27 -6.64
CA GLN A 42 7.37 8.43 -6.53
C GLN A 42 6.92 9.83 -6.95
N ALA A 43 7.60 10.87 -6.48
CA ALA A 43 7.28 12.25 -6.83
C ALA A 43 7.48 12.52 -8.34
N VAL A 44 8.56 12.01 -8.93
CA VAL A 44 8.85 12.11 -10.36
C VAL A 44 7.78 11.38 -11.17
N LYS A 45 7.42 10.14 -10.80
CA LYS A 45 6.35 9.38 -11.47
C LYS A 45 4.99 10.08 -11.42
N LEU A 46 4.66 10.73 -10.30
CA LEU A 46 3.43 11.51 -10.20
C LEU A 46 3.44 12.74 -11.12
N LYS A 47 4.57 13.45 -11.19
CA LYS A 47 4.75 14.58 -12.10
C LYS A 47 4.68 14.13 -13.57
N GLU A 48 5.35 13.04 -13.92
CA GLU A 48 5.32 12.46 -15.26
C GLU A 48 3.90 12.05 -15.66
N ARG A 49 3.18 11.34 -14.80
CA ARG A 49 1.78 10.98 -15.06
C ARG A 49 0.88 12.21 -15.21
N ALA A 50 1.13 13.28 -14.44
CA ALA A 50 0.39 14.52 -14.58
C ALA A 50 0.69 15.23 -15.91
N LYS A 51 1.94 15.19 -16.38
CA LYS A 51 2.33 15.71 -17.70
C LYS A 51 1.69 14.92 -18.83
N GLN A 52 1.79 13.58 -18.79
CA GLN A 52 1.12 12.69 -19.75
C GLN A 52 -0.38 12.99 -19.85
N LYS A 53 -1.09 13.08 -18.72
CA LYS A 53 -2.52 13.45 -18.72
C LYS A 53 -2.79 14.81 -19.36
N LYS A 54 -1.91 15.79 -19.18
CA LYS A 54 -2.08 17.11 -19.80
C LYS A 54 -1.85 17.04 -21.30
N GLU A 55 -0.78 16.37 -21.73
CA GLU A 55 -0.46 16.14 -23.15
C GLU A 55 -1.59 15.39 -23.87
N ASP A 56 -2.18 14.36 -23.22
CA ASP A 56 -3.34 13.63 -23.73
C ASP A 56 -4.59 14.53 -23.85
N ILE A 57 -4.87 15.35 -22.83
CA ILE A 57 -6.00 16.28 -22.89
C ILE A 57 -5.79 17.32 -24.00
N GLU A 58 -4.56 17.82 -24.16
CA GLU A 58 -4.22 18.80 -25.20
C GLU A 58 -4.31 18.19 -26.59
N SER A 59 -3.88 16.94 -26.79
CA SER A 59 -4.04 16.24 -28.06
C SER A 59 -5.53 16.07 -28.40
N VAL A 60 -6.35 15.61 -27.45
CA VAL A 60 -7.81 15.48 -27.64
C VAL A 60 -8.46 16.83 -27.94
N LYS A 61 -8.05 17.91 -27.24
CA LYS A 61 -8.55 19.27 -27.50
C LYS A 61 -8.17 19.75 -28.90
N LYS A 62 -6.93 19.51 -29.35
CA LYS A 62 -6.48 19.83 -30.71
C LYS A 62 -7.32 19.07 -31.75
N TRP A 63 -7.53 17.77 -31.55
CA TRP A 63 -8.39 16.95 -32.41
C TRP A 63 -9.85 17.44 -32.45
N ARG A 64 -10.44 17.76 -31.30
CA ARG A 64 -11.80 18.35 -31.22
C ARG A 64 -11.87 19.68 -31.96
N LYS A 65 -10.89 20.56 -31.77
CA LYS A 65 -10.82 21.87 -32.46
C LYS A 65 -10.63 21.71 -33.96
N GLN A 66 -9.79 20.75 -34.39
CA GLN A 66 -9.61 20.42 -35.81
C GLN A 66 -10.90 19.88 -36.44
N ARG A 67 -11.62 18.97 -35.76
CA ARG A 67 -12.92 18.45 -36.23
C ARG A 67 -13.97 19.54 -36.38
N GLN A 68 -14.04 20.46 -35.42
CA GLN A 68 -14.93 21.62 -35.49
C GLN A 68 -14.56 22.55 -36.66
N ARG A 69 -13.26 22.78 -36.89
CA ARG A 69 -12.77 23.62 -37.99
C ARG A 69 -12.93 22.98 -39.38
N SER A 70 -12.84 21.65 -39.47
CA SER A 70 -12.97 20.91 -40.74
C SER A 70 -14.43 20.70 -41.18
N GLY A 71 -15.40 21.31 -40.50
CA GLY A 71 -16.81 21.35 -40.94
C GLY A 71 -17.55 20.02 -40.92
N PHE A 72 -16.98 18.95 -40.36
CA PHE A 72 -17.55 17.59 -40.40
C PHE A 72 -18.68 17.36 -39.35
N GLY A 73 -19.43 18.39 -38.98
CA GLY A 73 -20.44 18.30 -37.92
C GLY A 73 -21.39 19.50 -37.85
N ALA A 74 -21.65 20.15 -38.99
CA ALA A 74 -22.57 21.29 -39.08
C ALA A 74 -23.93 20.95 -39.72
N ASP A 75 -24.25 19.67 -39.94
CA ASP A 75 -25.60 19.29 -40.37
C ASP A 75 -26.08 18.04 -39.61
N LYS A 76 -27.34 18.13 -39.16
CA LYS A 76 -28.10 17.23 -38.29
C LYS A 76 -27.73 17.19 -36.81
N GLY A 77 -28.51 17.97 -36.05
CA GLY A 77 -28.85 17.68 -34.67
C GLY A 77 -29.63 16.36 -34.53
N GLU A 78 -28.92 15.24 -34.66
CA GLU A 78 -29.28 14.01 -33.96
C GLU A 78 -28.37 13.89 -32.74
N ASP A 79 -29.00 14.14 -31.61
CA ASP A 79 -28.65 13.67 -30.29
C ASP A 79 -28.09 12.23 -30.33
N LEU A 80 -26.78 12.09 -30.53
CA LEU A 80 -26.06 10.90 -30.06
C LEU A 80 -26.00 11.01 -28.54
N GLY A 81 -27.11 10.61 -27.91
CA GLY A 81 -27.44 10.69 -26.50
C GLY A 81 -26.35 10.21 -25.55
N PHE A 82 -25.40 11.10 -25.30
CA PHE A 82 -24.56 11.08 -24.11
C PHE A 82 -24.75 12.40 -23.37
N ASN A 83 -25.99 12.60 -22.92
CA ASN A 83 -26.37 13.64 -21.98
C ASN A 83 -25.50 13.51 -20.71
N PHE A 84 -24.41 14.26 -20.66
CA PHE A 84 -23.69 14.61 -19.43
C PHE A 84 -24.37 15.80 -18.74
N ASP A 85 -25.69 15.84 -18.78
CA ASP A 85 -26.53 16.75 -18.01
C ASP A 85 -27.71 15.95 -17.44
N GLY A 86 -27.43 15.20 -16.36
CA GLY A 86 -28.46 14.54 -15.55
C GLY A 86 -29.07 15.48 -14.51
N GLY A 87 -29.18 16.77 -14.85
CA GLY A 87 -29.79 17.81 -14.04
C GLY A 87 -31.24 18.06 -14.46
N GLY A 88 -32.15 17.17 -14.06
CA GLY A 88 -33.59 17.43 -14.14
C GLY A 88 -34.32 16.66 -15.23
N GLY A 89 -34.89 15.51 -14.86
CA GLY A 89 -35.76 14.73 -15.73
C GLY A 89 -35.83 13.29 -15.24
N GLY A 90 -36.91 12.94 -14.56
CA GLY A 90 -37.11 11.67 -13.85
C GLY A 90 -36.74 10.42 -14.64
N GLY A 91 -35.65 9.79 -14.21
CA GLY A 91 -35.15 8.53 -14.79
C GLY A 91 -33.85 8.13 -14.11
N GLY A 92 -33.75 8.35 -12.80
CA GLY A 92 -32.55 8.01 -12.04
C GLY A 92 -32.29 6.51 -12.15
N PHE A 93 -31.06 6.15 -12.53
CA PHE A 93 -30.54 4.80 -12.37
C PHE A 93 -30.89 4.31 -10.96
N GLU A 94 -31.90 3.44 -10.86
CA GLU A 94 -32.35 2.91 -9.60
C GLU A 94 -31.21 2.09 -9.01
N ARG A 95 -30.45 2.73 -8.12
CA ARG A 95 -29.53 2.03 -7.22
C ARG A 95 -30.41 1.09 -6.41
N SER A 96 -30.45 -0.17 -6.82
CA SER A 96 -31.20 -1.20 -6.12
C SER A 96 -30.87 -1.13 -4.62
N LYS A 97 -31.87 -0.77 -3.81
CA LYS A 97 -31.75 -0.72 -2.34
C LYS A 97 -31.67 -2.12 -1.72
N LYS A 98 -31.40 -3.15 -2.54
CA LYS A 98 -31.20 -4.53 -2.10
C LYS A 98 -29.87 -4.61 -1.35
N LYS A 99 -29.95 -4.39 -0.02
CA LYS A 99 -28.88 -4.74 0.90
C LYS A 99 -28.55 -6.21 0.69
N ARG A 100 -27.32 -6.51 0.28
CA ARG A 100 -26.83 -7.89 0.21
C ARG A 100 -26.94 -8.48 1.63
N PRO A 101 -27.69 -9.57 1.85
CA PRO A 101 -27.85 -10.14 3.19
C PRO A 101 -26.47 -10.50 3.74
N GLY A 102 -26.16 -10.01 4.94
CA GLY A 102 -24.88 -10.25 5.62
C GLY A 102 -23.76 -9.24 5.36
N VAL A 103 -24.00 -8.13 4.64
CA VAL A 103 -22.98 -7.07 4.40
C VAL A 103 -23.47 -5.72 4.94
N ALA A 104 -22.69 -5.09 5.83
CA ALA A 104 -23.00 -3.76 6.32
C ALA A 104 -22.74 -2.69 5.23
N PRO A 105 -23.51 -1.59 5.17
CA PRO A 105 -23.23 -0.47 4.29
C PRO A 105 -21.80 0.05 4.53
N GLY A 106 -20.95 0.00 3.51
CA GLY A 106 -19.54 0.41 3.57
C GLY A 106 -18.52 -0.71 3.79
N ASP A 107 -18.96 -1.96 3.97
CA ASP A 107 -18.07 -3.11 4.09
C ASP A 107 -17.59 -3.59 2.71
N ARG A 108 -16.31 -3.33 2.41
CA ARG A 108 -15.65 -3.76 1.16
C ARG A 108 -15.18 -5.21 1.20
N SER A 109 -15.33 -5.93 2.31
CA SER A 109 -14.86 -7.32 2.47
C SER A 109 -15.76 -8.38 1.81
N GLY A 110 -16.78 -7.96 1.06
CA GLY A 110 -17.60 -8.85 0.23
C GLY A 110 -18.43 -9.88 1.01
N GLY A 111 -18.69 -9.65 2.31
CA GLY A 111 -19.45 -10.59 3.15
C GLY A 111 -18.68 -11.84 3.57
N SER A 112 -17.36 -11.87 3.37
CA SER A 112 -16.51 -13.03 3.71
C SER A 112 -16.29 -13.21 5.22
N ALA A 113 -16.67 -12.24 6.06
CA ALA A 113 -16.40 -12.26 7.50
C ALA A 113 -17.31 -13.20 8.33
N LYS A 114 -18.24 -13.94 7.72
CA LYS A 114 -19.22 -14.77 8.45
C LYS A 114 -19.41 -16.20 7.93
N ARG A 115 -18.35 -16.81 7.39
CA ARG A 115 -18.32 -18.27 7.13
C ARG A 115 -17.42 -19.02 8.10
N ASN A 116 -17.39 -18.60 9.36
CA ASN A 116 -16.94 -19.46 10.45
C ASN A 116 -18.02 -19.53 11.53
N VAL A 117 -18.69 -20.70 11.54
CA VAL A 117 -19.03 -21.53 12.69
C VAL A 117 -19.92 -20.92 13.77
N GLY A 118 -20.97 -21.66 14.11
CA GLY A 118 -21.90 -21.41 15.20
C GLY A 118 -21.20 -20.96 16.49
N GLY A 119 -21.78 -19.92 17.10
CA GLY A 119 -21.26 -19.33 18.32
C GLY A 119 -22.03 -18.06 18.63
N LYS A 120 -23.32 -18.24 18.98
CA LYS A 120 -24.09 -17.20 19.67
C LYS A 120 -23.28 -16.75 20.92
N GLU A 121 -23.33 -15.46 21.21
CA GLU A 121 -23.00 -14.80 22.50
C GLU A 121 -21.60 -14.20 22.78
N LYS A 122 -20.52 -14.41 22.01
CA LYS A 122 -19.21 -13.78 22.35
C LYS A 122 -18.67 -12.71 21.40
N ALA A 123 -19.42 -12.36 20.36
CA ALA A 123 -18.94 -11.45 19.32
C ALA A 123 -18.91 -9.95 19.71
N ASN A 124 -19.64 -9.53 20.75
CA ASN A 124 -19.83 -8.09 21.02
C ASN A 124 -18.85 -7.50 22.04
N ARG A 125 -18.34 -8.27 23.00
CA ARG A 125 -17.48 -7.74 24.09
C ARG A 125 -16.17 -7.10 23.58
N LYS A 126 -15.62 -7.62 22.47
CA LYS A 126 -14.44 -7.02 21.81
C LYS A 126 -14.78 -5.72 21.09
N ARG A 127 -15.99 -5.59 20.55
CA ARG A 127 -16.46 -4.38 19.86
C ARG A 127 -16.84 -3.31 20.89
N GLU A 128 -17.63 -3.65 21.89
CA GLU A 128 -17.96 -2.79 23.04
C GLU A 128 -16.69 -2.24 23.70
N ARG A 129 -15.70 -3.09 24.01
CA ARG A 129 -14.42 -2.62 24.60
C ARG A 129 -13.67 -1.65 23.68
N ARG A 130 -13.72 -1.85 22.35
CA ARG A 130 -13.08 -0.95 21.39
C ARG A 130 -13.86 0.36 21.25
N ASP A 131 -15.18 0.29 21.27
CA ASP A 131 -16.06 1.46 21.18
C ASP A 131 -15.97 2.29 22.46
N SER A 132 -15.89 1.67 23.65
CA SER A 132 -15.60 2.37 24.91
C SER A 132 -14.21 3.00 24.93
N LYS A 133 -13.21 2.37 24.30
CA LYS A 133 -11.82 2.86 24.29
C LYS A 133 -11.56 3.95 23.25
N PHE A 134 -12.23 3.88 22.10
CA PHE A 134 -11.90 4.71 20.93
C PHE A 134 -13.10 5.47 20.35
N GLY A 135 -14.30 5.27 20.88
CA GLY A 135 -15.55 5.70 20.27
C GLY A 135 -16.00 4.77 19.13
N TYR A 136 -17.24 4.98 18.68
CA TYR A 136 -17.80 4.23 17.55
C TYR A 136 -16.92 4.41 16.29
N GLY A 137 -16.53 3.29 15.69
CA GLY A 137 -15.62 3.28 14.54
C GLY A 137 -14.16 2.94 14.87
N GLY A 138 -13.83 2.70 16.14
CA GLY A 138 -12.51 2.22 16.55
C GLY A 138 -11.42 3.29 16.56
N ARG A 139 -10.15 2.86 16.64
CA ARG A 139 -9.00 3.75 16.87
C ARG A 139 -8.88 4.79 15.76
N LYS A 140 -9.17 6.05 16.09
CA LYS A 140 -8.92 7.20 15.20
C LYS A 140 -7.42 7.32 14.92
N GLY A 141 -7.06 7.65 13.68
CA GLY A 141 -5.66 7.84 13.28
C GLY A 141 -5.01 8.92 14.16
N LEU A 142 -3.99 8.55 14.93
CA LEU A 142 -3.24 9.52 15.71
C LEU A 142 -2.42 10.38 14.75
N LYS A 143 -2.28 11.67 15.06
CA LYS A 143 -1.24 12.51 14.46
C LYS A 143 0.12 11.84 14.71
N LYS A 144 1.06 12.00 13.77
CA LYS A 144 2.42 11.44 13.89
C LYS A 144 3.01 11.81 15.25
N GLN A 145 3.33 10.80 16.05
CA GLN A 145 3.79 10.98 17.44
C GLN A 145 5.31 11.22 17.52
N ASN A 146 6.04 11.08 16.41
CA ASN A 146 7.48 11.32 16.39
C ASN A 146 7.71 12.83 16.25
N ASN A 147 8.11 13.47 17.35
CA ASN A 147 8.65 14.82 17.37
C ASN A 147 10.20 14.77 17.34
N ALA A 148 10.88 15.86 17.01
CA ALA A 148 12.35 15.87 16.89
C ALA A 148 13.06 15.46 18.20
N ALA A 149 12.39 15.64 19.35
CA ALA A 149 12.93 15.23 20.66
C ALA A 149 12.79 13.72 20.96
N THR A 150 11.89 12.99 20.28
CA THR A 150 11.66 11.55 20.50
C THR A 150 12.30 10.65 19.45
N THR A 151 12.98 11.20 18.44
CA THR A 151 13.62 10.39 17.40
C THR A 151 14.81 9.58 17.91
N ASP A 152 15.50 10.08 18.94
CA ASP A 152 16.75 9.53 19.45
C ASP A 152 16.69 9.15 20.95
N ASP A 153 15.48 9.06 21.52
CA ASP A 153 15.31 8.63 22.91
C ASP A 153 15.40 7.10 23.04
N LEU A 154 16.60 6.62 23.37
CA LEU A 154 16.91 5.20 23.58
C LEU A 154 16.76 4.75 25.04
N ARG A 155 16.27 5.60 25.95
CA ARG A 155 16.20 5.30 27.40
C ARG A 155 15.25 4.14 27.74
N GLY A 156 14.26 3.87 26.89
CA GLY A 156 13.35 2.72 27.01
C GLY A 156 13.87 1.42 26.37
N PHE A 157 15.06 1.44 25.76
CA PHE A 157 15.65 0.27 25.13
C PHE A 157 16.27 -0.67 26.18
N ASN A 158 15.43 -1.51 26.79
CA ASN A 158 15.91 -2.62 27.59
C ASN A 158 16.44 -3.71 26.65
N LYS A 159 17.76 -3.82 26.53
CA LYS A 159 18.47 -4.96 25.94
C LYS A 159 18.38 -6.14 26.92
N GLY A 160 17.16 -6.59 27.21
CA GLY A 160 16.92 -7.75 28.04
C GLY A 160 17.35 -8.99 27.27
N ASP A 161 18.37 -9.68 27.75
CA ASP A 161 18.73 -11.00 27.29
C ASP A 161 17.51 -11.92 27.48
N PHE A 162 16.82 -12.22 26.39
CA PHE A 162 15.90 -13.35 26.33
C PHE A 162 16.72 -14.64 26.43
N SER A 163 17.27 -14.89 27.63
CA SER A 163 17.82 -16.20 27.97
C SER A 163 16.67 -17.19 27.90
N SER A 164 16.81 -18.13 26.98
CA SER A 164 15.89 -19.23 26.79
C SER A 164 15.71 -19.95 28.12
N LYS A 165 14.49 -19.90 28.68
CA LYS A 165 14.09 -20.79 29.77
C LYS A 165 14.13 -22.23 29.24
N LYS A 166 15.31 -22.87 29.29
CA LYS A 166 15.42 -24.32 29.25
C LYS A 166 14.64 -24.84 30.43
N ARG A 167 13.48 -25.45 30.16
CA ARG A 167 12.74 -26.28 31.11
C ARG A 167 13.70 -27.37 31.58
N LYS A 168 14.20 -27.25 32.82
CA LYS A 168 14.84 -28.38 33.51
C LYS A 168 13.77 -29.47 33.64
N LYS A 169 13.96 -30.58 32.95
CA LYS A 169 13.24 -31.82 33.18
C LYS A 169 13.98 -32.48 34.34
N ASN A 170 13.34 -32.56 35.51
CA ASN A 170 13.90 -33.26 36.65
C ASN A 170 13.91 -34.76 36.32
N LEU A 171 14.99 -35.44 36.69
CA LEU A 171 15.06 -36.90 36.80
C LEU A 171 14.12 -37.38 37.90
#